data_AF-A0A7W3FJ54-F1
#
_entry.id   AF-A0A7W3FJ54-F1
#
_cell.length_a   1.000
_cell.length_b   1.000
_cell.length_c   1.000
_cell.angle_alpha   90.00
_cell.angle_beta   90.00
_cell.angle_gamma   90.00
#
_symmetry.space_group_name_H-M   'P 1'
#
loop_
_entity.id
_entity.type
_entity.pdbx_description
1 polymer ?
#
loop_
_entity_poly.entity_id
_entity_poly.type
_entity_poly.pdbx_seq_one_letter_code
_entity_poly.pdbx_strand_id
1 'polypeptide(L)'
;MRKKTENETTRHAAPHRQFRRSAVELAVASEADAPQVARKVLSRVRDIRNAQGEGSYVFGNQACSVFALRIGSAAGEGMLREHPGWLFGLYGADTADGKRVSFPTAEQIAEDLREHYGWDQPLPVNCPKQLNLFAAA
;
A
#
# COMPACT_ATOMS: atom_id res chain seq x y z
N MET A 1 14.66 41.46 57.07
CA MET A 1 15.00 41.69 55.65
C MET A 1 14.65 40.43 54.87
N ARG A 2 13.68 40.51 53.94
CA ARG A 2 13.24 39.39 53.09
C ARG A 2 14.21 39.23 51.92
N LYS A 3 14.75 38.03 51.67
CA LYS A 3 15.44 37.70 50.42
C LYS A 3 14.58 36.73 49.61
N LYS A 4 14.31 37.16 48.38
CA LYS A 4 13.48 36.52 47.36
C LYS A 4 14.08 35.18 46.94
N THR A 5 13.23 34.16 46.88
CA THR A 5 13.42 32.93 46.11
C THR A 5 13.37 33.27 44.62
N GLU A 6 14.44 32.99 43.89
CA GLU A 6 14.49 33.11 42.43
C GLU A 6 13.96 31.83 41.78
N ASN A 7 13.01 32.03 40.87
CA ASN A 7 12.30 31.04 40.08
C ASN A 7 13.26 30.12 39.31
N GLU A 8 13.24 28.84 39.62
CA GLU A 8 13.55 27.76 38.68
C GLU A 8 12.62 27.92 37.47
N THR A 9 13.17 28.49 36.40
CA THR A 9 12.47 28.59 35.12
C THR A 9 12.51 27.19 34.49
N THR A 10 11.55 26.35 34.86
CA THR A 10 11.26 25.10 34.15
C THR A 10 11.04 25.42 32.69
N ARG A 11 12.07 25.18 31.86
CA ARG A 11 11.94 25.11 30.41
C ARG A 11 10.99 23.96 30.12
N HIS A 12 9.70 24.29 29.99
CA HIS A 12 8.72 23.34 29.49
C HIS A 12 9.23 22.81 28.16
N ALA A 13 9.70 21.56 28.14
CA ALA A 13 10.00 20.86 26.91
C ALA A 13 8.76 21.00 26.03
N ALA A 14 8.92 21.61 24.86
CA ALA A 14 7.84 21.77 23.90
C ALA A 14 7.20 20.38 23.72
N PRO A 15 5.86 20.25 23.81
CA PRO A 15 5.20 18.96 23.70
C PRO A 15 5.70 18.33 22.41
N HIS A 16 6.38 17.18 22.54
CA HIS A 16 6.82 16.40 21.40
C HIS A 16 5.54 16.09 20.61
N ARG A 17 5.28 16.86 19.54
CA ARG A 17 4.21 16.55 18.60
C ARG A 17 4.58 15.19 18.04
N GLN A 18 4.02 14.14 18.63
CA GLN A 18 3.88 12.85 17.98
C GLN A 18 2.98 13.10 16.80
N PHE A 19 3.56 13.56 15.69
CA PHE A 19 2.89 13.59 14.41
C PHE A 19 2.67 12.13 14.03
N ARG A 20 1.59 11.53 14.53
CA ARG A 20 0.98 10.38 13.88
C ARG A 20 0.53 10.90 12.52
N ARG A 21 1.42 10.81 11.53
CA ARG A 21 1.06 11.06 10.15
C ARG A 21 0.28 9.83 9.74
N SER A 22 -1.03 9.96 9.70
CA SER A 22 -1.90 8.94 9.12
C SER A 22 -1.43 8.62 7.70
N ALA A 23 -1.70 7.40 7.25
CA ALA A 23 -1.46 7.04 5.86
C ALA A 23 -2.18 8.03 4.94
N VAL A 24 -1.47 8.53 3.94
CA VAL A 24 -2.02 9.46 2.95
C VAL A 24 -2.37 8.67 1.72
N GLU A 25 -3.62 8.80 1.27
CA GLU A 25 -4.09 8.19 0.04
C GLU A 25 -3.30 8.72 -1.16
N LEU A 26 -2.87 7.81 -2.04
CA LEU A 26 -2.14 8.13 -3.25
C LEU A 26 -3.07 8.33 -4.45
N ALA A 27 -4.09 7.48 -4.58
CA ALA A 27 -5.08 7.51 -5.64
C ALA A 27 -6.28 6.64 -5.27
N VAL A 28 -7.41 6.85 -5.97
CA VAL A 28 -8.52 5.89 -6.02
C VAL A 28 -8.41 5.11 -7.33
N ALA A 29 -8.51 3.79 -7.25
CA ALA A 29 -8.41 2.90 -8.39
C ALA A 29 -9.78 2.56 -8.99
N SER A 30 -9.81 2.43 -10.31
CA SER A 30 -10.91 1.89 -11.09
C SER A 30 -10.32 0.91 -12.11
N GLU A 31 -11.14 0.00 -12.65
CA GLU A 31 -10.68 -0.98 -13.64
C GLU A 31 -10.04 -0.31 -14.88
N ALA A 32 -10.67 0.76 -15.37
CA ALA A 32 -10.17 1.54 -16.52
C ALA A 32 -8.88 2.32 -16.20
N ASP A 33 -8.73 2.79 -14.95
CA ASP A 33 -7.61 3.64 -14.54
C ASP A 33 -6.46 2.87 -13.89
N ALA A 34 -6.58 1.55 -13.73
CA ALA A 34 -5.56 0.70 -13.08
C ALA A 34 -4.14 0.95 -13.64
N PRO A 35 -3.91 1.09 -14.97
CA PRO A 35 -2.58 1.41 -15.49
C PRO A 35 -2.04 2.78 -15.05
N GLN A 36 -2.91 3.78 -14.90
CA GLN A 36 -2.51 5.12 -14.47
C GLN A 36 -2.17 5.14 -12.98
N VAL A 37 -2.97 4.45 -12.17
CA VAL A 37 -2.73 4.28 -10.73
C VAL A 37 -1.43 3.53 -10.50
N ALA A 38 -1.19 2.46 -11.25
CA ALA A 38 0.05 1.68 -11.18
C ALA A 38 1.30 2.53 -11.45
N ARG A 39 1.25 3.45 -12.42
CA ARG A 39 2.35 4.40 -12.68
C ARG A 39 2.59 5.35 -11.51
N LYS A 40 1.52 5.86 -10.87
CA LYS A 40 1.63 6.71 -9.67
C LYS A 40 2.25 5.93 -8.51
N VAL A 41 1.81 4.70 -8.28
CA VAL A 41 2.38 3.79 -7.27
C VAL A 41 3.86 3.57 -7.56
N LEU A 42 4.24 3.20 -8.78
CA LEU A 42 5.63 2.98 -9.15
C LEU A 42 6.50 4.22 -8.91
N SER A 43 6.02 5.40 -9.29
CA SER A 43 6.70 6.67 -9.01
C SER A 43 6.92 6.84 -7.51
N ARG A 44 5.88 6.62 -6.70
CA ARG A 44 5.97 6.77 -5.24
C ARG A 44 6.92 5.76 -4.60
N VAL A 45 6.92 4.51 -5.07
CA VAL A 45 7.85 3.47 -4.64
C VAL A 45 9.30 3.87 -4.92
N ARG A 46 9.58 4.39 -6.12
CA ARG A 46 10.90 4.90 -6.50
C ARG A 46 11.33 6.07 -5.62
N ASP A 47 10.44 7.03 -5.37
CA ASP A 47 10.73 8.18 -4.51
C ASP A 47 11.09 7.75 -3.09
N ILE A 48 10.31 6.82 -2.51
CA ILE A 48 10.56 6.29 -1.16
C ILE A 48 11.92 5.60 -1.13
N ARG A 49 12.20 4.70 -2.07
CA ARG A 49 13.46 3.95 -2.11
C ARG A 49 14.67 4.85 -2.33
N ASN A 50 14.57 5.84 -3.22
CA ASN A 50 15.64 6.78 -3.51
C ASN A 50 15.92 7.70 -2.32
N ALA A 51 14.90 8.15 -1.61
CA ALA A 51 15.05 9.08 -0.50
C ALA A 51 15.46 8.39 0.81
N GLN A 52 15.09 7.12 1.03
CA GLN A 52 15.19 6.47 2.34
C GLN A 52 15.90 5.11 2.32
N GLY A 53 16.20 4.56 1.14
CA GLY A 53 16.87 3.26 1.01
C GLY A 53 16.00 2.04 1.33
N GLU A 54 14.75 2.24 1.71
CA GLU A 54 13.80 1.20 2.11
C GLU A 54 12.76 0.91 1.01
N GLY A 55 12.16 -0.28 1.07
CA GLY A 55 11.03 -0.62 0.20
C GLY A 55 9.72 0.01 0.63
N SER A 56 8.66 -0.34 -0.09
CA SER A 56 7.32 0.17 0.15
C SER A 56 6.31 -0.96 0.32
N TYR A 57 5.43 -0.80 1.31
CA TYR A 57 4.14 -1.45 1.36
C TYR A 57 3.17 -0.76 0.41
N VAL A 58 2.40 -1.53 -0.35
CA VAL A 58 1.29 -0.99 -1.14
C VAL A 58 -0.01 -1.65 -0.74
N PHE A 59 -0.96 -0.83 -0.34
CA PHE A 59 -2.26 -1.23 0.19
C PHE A 59 -3.40 -0.75 -0.72
N GLY A 60 -4.47 -1.52 -0.75
CA GLY A 60 -5.75 -1.19 -1.39
C GLY A 60 -6.92 -1.49 -0.46
N ASN A 61 -7.76 -0.50 -0.17
CA ASN A 61 -8.94 -0.68 0.69
C ASN A 61 -10.21 -1.02 -0.12
N GLN A 62 -11.31 -1.32 0.57
CA GLN A 62 -12.59 -1.65 -0.09
C GLN A 62 -13.22 -0.48 -0.89
N ALA A 63 -12.84 0.76 -0.61
CA ALA A 63 -13.24 1.93 -1.38
C ALA A 63 -12.33 2.16 -2.61
N CYS A 64 -11.45 1.20 -2.92
CA CYS A 64 -10.43 1.27 -3.97
C CYS A 64 -9.37 2.36 -3.76
N SER A 65 -9.25 2.92 -2.55
CA SER A 65 -8.14 3.82 -2.21
C SER A 65 -6.84 3.03 -2.13
N VAL A 66 -5.82 3.54 -2.81
CA VAL A 66 -4.48 2.96 -2.88
C VAL A 66 -3.51 3.81 -2.07
N PHE A 67 -2.67 3.14 -1.29
CA PHE A 67 -1.65 3.75 -0.44
C PHE A 67 -0.29 3.13 -0.76
N ALA A 68 0.77 3.95 -0.81
CA ALA A 68 2.14 3.46 -0.90
C ALA A 68 2.97 4.06 0.25
N LEU A 69 3.34 3.21 1.20
CA LEU A 69 3.95 3.60 2.48
C LEU A 69 5.31 2.96 2.62
N ARG A 70 6.25 3.69 3.22
CA ARG A 70 7.59 3.17 3.49
C ARG A 70 7.51 2.02 4.50
N ILE A 71 8.27 0.96 4.24
CA ILE A 71 8.49 -0.13 5.20
C ILE A 71 9.12 0.43 6.48
N GLY A 72 8.77 -0.07 7.67
CA GLY A 72 9.30 0.46 8.93
C GLY A 72 8.80 1.86 9.31
N SER A 73 7.92 2.50 8.52
CA SER A 73 7.25 3.74 8.93
C SER A 73 6.08 3.44 9.87
N ALA A 74 5.85 4.29 10.87
CA ALA A 74 4.75 4.11 11.82
C ALA A 74 3.37 3.97 11.14
N ALA A 75 3.16 4.66 10.02
CA ALA A 75 1.93 4.55 9.22
C ALA A 75 1.85 3.20 8.48
N GLY A 76 2.96 2.74 7.89
CA GLY A 76 3.03 1.44 7.21
C GLY A 76 2.84 0.27 8.17
N GLU A 77 3.57 0.27 9.29
CA GLU A 77 3.46 -0.75 10.34
C GLU A 77 2.08 -0.74 11.01
N GLY A 78 1.49 0.45 11.21
CA GLY A 78 0.13 0.59 11.72
C GLY A 78 -0.89 -0.03 10.77
N MET A 79 -0.82 0.33 9.48
CA MET A 79 -1.74 -0.18 8.46
C MET A 79 -1.59 -1.70 8.25
N LEU A 80 -0.37 -2.24 8.26
CA LEU A 80 -0.14 -3.67 8.16
C LEU A 80 -0.74 -4.44 9.35
N ARG A 81 -0.67 -3.87 10.56
CA ARG A 81 -1.23 -4.47 11.77
C ARG A 81 -2.75 -4.38 11.83
N GLU A 82 -3.31 -3.22 11.48
CA GLU A 82 -4.75 -2.95 11.58
C GLU A 82 -5.53 -3.53 10.41
N HIS A 83 -4.92 -3.57 9.21
CA HIS A 83 -5.55 -3.98 7.96
C HIS A 83 -4.63 -4.88 7.12
N PRO A 84 -4.21 -6.05 7.62
CA PRO A 84 -3.29 -6.92 6.89
C PRO A 84 -3.83 -7.37 5.53
N GLY A 85 -5.15 -7.55 5.40
CA GLY A 85 -5.80 -7.94 4.15
C GLY A 85 -5.90 -6.84 3.09
N TRP A 86 -5.48 -5.61 3.38
CA TRP A 86 -5.39 -4.55 2.38
C TRP A 86 -4.05 -4.57 1.64
N LEU A 87 -3.05 -5.27 2.15
CA LEU A 87 -1.74 -5.37 1.52
C LEU A 87 -1.86 -6.24 0.27
N PHE A 88 -1.54 -5.68 -0.89
CA PHE A 88 -1.45 -6.46 -2.13
C PHE A 88 0.00 -6.60 -2.64
N GLY A 89 0.93 -5.76 -2.18
CA GLY A 89 2.30 -5.84 -2.69
C GLY A 89 3.38 -5.23 -1.79
N LEU A 90 4.57 -5.83 -1.87
CA LEU A 90 5.83 -5.29 -1.36
C LEU A 90 6.74 -5.00 -2.55
N TYR A 91 7.21 -3.75 -2.68
CA TYR A 91 8.03 -3.36 -3.83
C TYR A 91 9.31 -2.65 -3.42
N GLY A 92 10.39 -2.94 -4.16
CA GLY A 92 11.70 -2.32 -3.92
C GLY A 92 12.26 -2.55 -2.53
N ALA A 93 11.80 -3.61 -1.83
CA ALA A 93 12.26 -3.99 -0.50
C ALA A 93 13.47 -4.94 -0.59
N ASP A 94 14.29 -4.97 0.45
CA ASP A 94 15.27 -6.04 0.61
C ASP A 94 14.59 -7.14 1.45
N THR A 95 14.55 -8.36 0.94
CA THR A 95 14.02 -9.51 1.70
C THR A 95 14.97 -9.90 2.82
N ALA A 96 14.46 -10.62 3.83
CA ALA A 96 15.25 -11.13 4.94
C ALA A 96 16.45 -11.99 4.50
N ASP A 97 16.36 -12.63 3.32
CA ASP A 97 17.44 -13.42 2.71
C ASP A 97 18.52 -12.57 2.02
N GLY A 98 18.44 -11.23 2.14
CA GLY A 98 19.32 -10.29 1.45
C GLY A 98 19.06 -10.19 -0.06
N LYS A 99 18.05 -10.91 -0.59
CA LYS A 99 17.63 -10.78 -1.98
C LYS A 99 16.82 -9.50 -2.14
N ARG A 100 17.21 -8.69 -3.10
CA ARG A 100 16.50 -7.46 -3.44
C ARG A 100 15.22 -7.80 -4.19
N VAL A 101 14.06 -7.42 -3.66
CA VAL A 101 12.81 -7.42 -4.43
C VAL A 101 13.01 -6.40 -5.54
N SER A 102 12.99 -6.87 -6.79
CA SER A 102 13.14 -6.03 -7.96
C SER A 102 12.09 -4.93 -7.98
N PHE A 103 12.43 -3.78 -8.58
CA PHE A 103 11.41 -2.81 -8.91
C PHE A 103 10.42 -3.45 -9.89
N PRO A 104 9.12 -3.46 -9.58
CA PRO A 104 8.12 -3.96 -10.52
C PRO A 104 8.03 -3.03 -11.73
N THR A 105 7.48 -3.55 -12.83
CA THR A 105 6.98 -2.70 -13.92
C THR A 105 5.62 -2.11 -13.55
N ALA A 106 5.17 -1.08 -14.29
CA ALA A 106 3.84 -0.52 -14.06
C ALA A 106 2.75 -1.54 -14.44
N GLU A 107 3.01 -2.41 -15.39
CA GLU A 107 2.10 -3.48 -15.83
C GLU A 107 1.90 -4.51 -14.72
N GLN A 108 2.96 -4.91 -14.02
CA GLN A 108 2.88 -5.84 -12.88
C GLN A 108 2.07 -5.25 -11.73
N ILE A 109 2.29 -3.97 -11.39
CA ILE A 109 1.45 -3.32 -10.36
C ILE A 109 -0.01 -3.22 -10.80
N ALA A 110 -0.27 -3.00 -12.09
CA ALA A 110 -1.65 -2.95 -12.61
C ALA A 110 -2.33 -4.31 -12.56
N GLU A 111 -1.60 -5.40 -12.82
CA GLU A 111 -2.06 -6.78 -12.64
C GLU A 111 -2.37 -7.07 -11.17
N ASP A 112 -1.44 -6.78 -10.26
CA ASP A 112 -1.65 -6.94 -8.81
C ASP A 112 -2.88 -6.17 -8.31
N LEU A 113 -3.11 -4.95 -8.83
CA LEU A 113 -4.32 -4.16 -8.53
C LEU A 113 -5.59 -4.86 -9.04
N ARG A 114 -5.59 -5.36 -10.28
CA ARG A 114 -6.76 -6.06 -10.85
C ARG A 114 -7.06 -7.35 -10.11
N GLU A 115 -6.03 -8.11 -9.74
CA GLU A 115 -6.17 -9.33 -8.95
C GLU A 115 -6.73 -9.01 -7.56
N HIS A 116 -6.16 -8.02 -6.87
CA HIS A 116 -6.59 -7.62 -5.52
C HIS A 116 -8.05 -7.18 -5.47
N TYR A 117 -8.53 -6.47 -6.49
CA TYR A 117 -9.93 -6.04 -6.60
C TYR A 117 -10.83 -7.03 -7.33
N GLY A 118 -10.31 -8.15 -7.81
CA GLY A 118 -11.06 -9.16 -8.56
C GLY A 118 -11.63 -8.67 -9.89
N TRP A 119 -10.98 -7.69 -10.52
CA TRP A 119 -11.37 -7.16 -11.84
C TRP A 119 -11.02 -8.14 -12.97
N ASP A 120 -9.97 -8.94 -12.79
CA ASP A 120 -9.64 -10.05 -13.68
C ASP A 120 -10.30 -11.34 -13.17
N GLN A 121 -11.59 -11.54 -13.48
CA GLN A 121 -12.17 -12.88 -13.48
C GLN A 121 -12.38 -13.35 -14.92
N PRO A 122 -11.64 -14.37 -15.41
CA PRO A 122 -12.17 -15.18 -16.49
C PRO A 122 -13.45 -15.83 -15.97
N LEU A 123 -14.57 -15.66 -16.71
CA LEU A 123 -15.78 -16.46 -16.53
C LEU A 123 -15.36 -17.93 -16.31
N PRO A 124 -15.88 -18.64 -15.30
CA PRO A 124 -15.49 -20.02 -15.07
C PRO A 124 -15.76 -20.82 -16.34
N VAL A 125 -14.68 -21.27 -17.00
CA VAL A 125 -14.73 -22.15 -18.17
C VAL A 125 -15.06 -23.54 -17.65
N ASN A 126 -16.26 -23.74 -17.12
CA ASN A 126 -16.83 -25.04 -16.76
C ASN A 126 -18.33 -24.91 -16.45
N CYS A 127 -19.09 -24.38 -17.40
CA CYS A 127 -20.43 -24.94 -17.64
C CYS A 127 -20.27 -25.85 -18.84
N PRO A 128 -20.22 -27.19 -18.70
CA PRO A 128 -20.47 -28.03 -19.84
C PRO A 128 -21.86 -27.63 -20.36
N LYS A 129 -21.90 -26.96 -21.52
CA LYS A 129 -23.14 -26.86 -22.27
C LYS A 129 -23.55 -28.30 -22.50
N GLN A 130 -24.53 -28.80 -21.75
CA GLN A 130 -25.22 -30.03 -22.09
C GLN A 130 -25.64 -29.83 -23.56
N LEU A 131 -24.90 -30.47 -24.46
CA LEU A 131 -25.32 -30.64 -25.83
C LEU A 131 -26.60 -31.44 -25.71
N ASN A 132 -27.73 -30.76 -25.85
CA ASN A 132 -29.02 -31.39 -26.12
C ASN A 132 -28.86 -32.12 -27.46
N LEU A 133 -28.35 -33.35 -27.40
CA LEU A 133 -28.43 -34.31 -28.48
C LEU A 133 -29.88 -34.77 -28.56
N PHE A 134 -30.73 -33.91 -29.12
CA PHE A 134 -32.03 -34.32 -29.60
C PHE A 134 -31.99 -34.47 -31.13
N ALA A 135 -32.57 -35.60 -31.55
CA ALA A 135 -32.95 -36.01 -32.90
C ALA A 135 -31.81 -36.58 -33.78
N ALA A 136 -31.97 -37.71 -34.48
CA ALA A 136 -33.11 -38.61 -34.69
C ALA A 136 -32.61 -39.90 -35.37
N ALA A 137 -33.20 -41.04 -35.01
CA ALA A 137 -33.64 -42.13 -35.88
C ALA A 137 -34.28 -43.22 -35.01
#